data_AF-A0A7C3L5R4-F1
#
_entry.id   AF-A0A7C3L5R4-F1
#
_cell.length_a   1.000
_cell.length_b   1.000
_cell.length_c   1.000
_cell.angle_alpha   90.00
_cell.angle_beta   90.00
_cell.angle_gamma   90.00
#
_symmetry.space_group_name_H-M   'P 1'
#
loop_
_entity.id
_entity.type
_entity.pdbx_description
1 polymer ?
#
loop_
_entity_poly.entity_id
_entity_poly.type
_entity_poly.pdbx_seq_one_letter_code
_entity_poly.pdbx_strand_id
1 'polypeptide(L)'
;MIKKLFRKQKDYLFSEKKSTVCLVCNHILEDNYSILYVTHDKDDGMWQFLCGNENHSTDDARMISLEEAVTLDPSINGLHDMPLGLGAERRTKSTEWKAFKL
;
A
#
# COMPACT_ATOMS: atom_id res chain seq x y z
N MET A 1 1.22 -18.88 30.98
CA MET A 1 0.82 -19.76 29.87
C MET A 1 0.22 -18.93 28.74
N ILE A 2 0.97 -18.90 27.65
CA ILE A 2 0.73 -18.42 26.27
C ILE A 2 -0.75 -18.25 25.89
N LYS A 3 -1.28 -17.02 26.00
CA LYS A 3 -2.40 -16.62 25.13
C LYS A 3 -1.80 -16.48 23.74
N LYS A 4 -1.84 -17.56 22.94
CA LYS A 4 -1.67 -17.47 21.49
C LYS A 4 -2.70 -16.46 21.02
N LEU A 5 -2.27 -15.21 20.79
CA LEU A 5 -3.05 -14.28 20.00
C LEU A 5 -3.28 -14.99 18.68
N PHE A 6 -4.54 -15.35 18.43
CA PHE A 6 -4.98 -15.68 17.09
C PHE A 6 -4.74 -14.44 16.26
N ARG A 7 -3.55 -14.37 15.63
CA ARG A 7 -3.22 -13.39 14.61
C ARG A 7 -4.18 -13.70 13.47
N LYS A 8 -5.34 -13.04 13.49
CA LYS A 8 -6.33 -13.08 12.41
C LYS A 8 -5.52 -12.82 11.14
N GLN A 9 -5.40 -13.85 10.30
CA GLN A 9 -4.77 -13.73 9.00
C GLN A 9 -5.54 -12.62 8.30
N LYS A 10 -4.94 -11.44 8.18
CA LYS A 10 -5.58 -10.30 7.50
C LYS A 10 -5.86 -10.80 6.09
N ASP A 11 -7.12 -10.78 5.69
CA ASP A 11 -7.54 -11.25 4.38
C ASP A 11 -6.71 -10.55 3.30
N TYR A 12 -6.18 -11.30 2.35
CA TYR A 12 -5.51 -10.76 1.16
C TYR A 12 -6.54 -10.79 0.04
N LEU A 13 -7.08 -9.61 -0.33
CA LEU A 13 -8.22 -9.52 -1.24
C LEU A 13 -7.84 -9.27 -2.70
N PHE A 14 -6.59 -8.90 -2.96
CA PHE A 14 -6.10 -8.63 -4.32
C PHE A 14 -6.19 -9.89 -5.19
N SER A 15 -6.49 -9.69 -6.47
CA SER A 15 -6.52 -10.75 -7.48
C SER A 15 -5.11 -11.19 -7.90
N GLU A 16 -4.16 -10.27 -7.75
CA GLU A 16 -2.75 -10.41 -8.03
C GLU A 16 -2.10 -11.43 -7.10
N LYS A 17 -0.91 -11.92 -7.49
CA LYS A 17 -0.16 -12.82 -6.62
C LYS A 17 0.31 -12.04 -5.40
N LYS A 18 0.32 -12.70 -4.23
CA LYS A 18 0.96 -12.17 -3.01
C LYS A 18 2.38 -11.68 -3.22
N SER A 19 3.13 -12.34 -4.12
CA SER A 19 4.50 -12.02 -4.50
C SER A 19 4.62 -10.93 -5.58
N THR A 20 3.53 -10.31 -6.02
CA THR A 20 3.57 -9.18 -6.95
C THR A 20 4.41 -8.07 -6.34
N VAL A 21 5.33 -7.53 -7.13
CA VAL A 21 6.25 -6.46 -6.69
C VAL A 21 5.51 -5.14 -6.70
N CYS A 22 5.71 -4.36 -5.65
CA CYS A 22 5.16 -3.02 -5.48
C CYS A 22 6.27 -2.05 -5.10
N LEU A 23 6.11 -0.78 -5.48
CA LEU A 23 6.95 0.31 -5.01
C LEU A 23 6.43 0.85 -3.68
N VAL A 24 7.34 1.13 -2.76
CA VAL A 24 7.06 1.79 -1.48
C VAL A 24 8.18 2.76 -1.14
N CYS A 25 7.90 3.85 -0.42
CA CYS A 25 8.98 4.70 0.10
C CYS A 25 9.58 4.16 1.40
N ASN A 26 10.88 4.38 1.60
CA ASN A 26 11.63 4.10 2.82
C ASN A 26 10.97 4.69 4.08
N HIS A 27 10.36 5.89 4.02
CA HIS A 27 9.68 6.51 5.16
C HIS A 27 8.63 5.59 5.82
N ILE A 28 7.93 4.77 5.02
CA ILE A 28 6.95 3.81 5.52
C ILE A 28 7.65 2.64 6.25
N LEU A 29 8.78 2.18 5.71
CA LEU A 29 9.50 1.00 6.22
C LEU A 29 10.40 1.31 7.40
N GLU A 30 11.05 2.47 7.37
CA GLU A 30 12.18 2.84 8.24
C GLU A 30 11.75 3.90 9.28
N ASP A 31 10.85 4.83 8.91
CA ASP A 31 10.45 5.96 9.77
C ASP A 31 9.04 5.86 10.34
N ASN A 32 8.37 4.70 10.17
CA ASN A 32 7.02 4.41 10.69
C ASN A 32 5.92 5.36 10.17
N TYR A 33 6.08 5.87 8.94
CA TYR A 33 5.04 6.65 8.26
C TYR A 33 3.90 5.75 7.79
N SER A 34 2.71 6.33 7.61
CA SER A 34 1.53 5.61 7.09
C SER A 34 1.48 5.65 5.57
N ILE A 35 0.87 4.63 4.95
CA ILE A 35 0.50 4.68 3.53
C ILE A 35 -0.66 5.67 3.38
N LEU A 36 -0.44 6.79 2.70
CA LEU A 36 -1.43 7.85 2.53
C LEU A 36 -1.75 8.13 1.05
N TYR A 37 -0.95 7.58 0.14
CA TYR A 37 -1.10 7.78 -1.30
C TYR A 37 -0.81 6.46 -2.02
N VAL A 38 -1.72 6.04 -2.90
CA VAL A 38 -1.66 4.78 -3.62
C VAL A 38 -1.93 5.04 -5.09
N THR A 39 -1.15 4.43 -5.99
CA THR A 39 -1.41 4.46 -7.43
C THR A 39 -1.35 3.07 -8.02
N HIS A 40 -2.20 2.82 -9.02
CA HIS A 40 -2.16 1.63 -9.84
C HIS A 40 -1.80 2.06 -11.26
N ASP A 41 -0.52 1.91 -11.60
CA ASP A 41 0.02 2.46 -12.85
C ASP A 41 -0.72 1.91 -14.08
N LYS A 42 -0.87 2.76 -15.10
CA LYS A 42 -1.64 2.41 -16.29
C LYS A 42 -0.88 1.51 -17.26
N ASP A 43 0.43 1.69 -17.36
CA ASP A 43 1.27 1.12 -18.41
C ASP A 43 1.85 -0.23 -17.99
N ASP A 44 2.29 -0.38 -16.74
CA ASP A 44 2.88 -1.63 -16.24
C ASP A 44 2.05 -2.34 -15.15
N GLY A 45 0.98 -1.71 -14.66
CA GLY A 45 0.14 -2.25 -13.58
C GLY A 45 0.84 -2.31 -12.22
N MET A 46 1.93 -1.57 -12.04
CA MET A 46 2.66 -1.54 -10.80
C MET A 46 1.88 -0.77 -9.74
N TRP A 47 1.71 -1.43 -8.59
CA TRP A 47 1.22 -0.79 -7.39
C TRP A 47 2.32 0.03 -6.74
N GLN A 48 2.00 1.27 -6.38
CA GLN A 48 2.89 2.15 -5.62
C GLN A 48 2.19 2.66 -4.36
N PHE A 49 2.91 2.64 -3.24
CA PHE A 49 2.44 3.02 -1.91
C PHE A 49 3.36 4.07 -1.30
N LEU A 50 2.89 5.30 -1.13
CA LEU A 50 3.71 6.42 -0.61
C LEU A 50 3.14 7.00 0.68
N CYS A 51 4.01 7.70 1.42
CA CYS A 51 3.65 8.32 2.69
C CYS A 51 2.87 9.63 2.56
N GLY A 52 2.59 10.08 1.32
CA GLY A 52 1.86 11.32 1.04
C GLY A 52 2.71 12.59 1.15
N ASN A 53 4.01 12.48 1.43
CA ASN A 53 4.93 13.61 1.36
C ASN A 53 5.26 13.97 -0.10
N GLU A 54 5.54 15.24 -0.37
CA GLU A 54 5.87 15.72 -1.73
C GLU A 54 7.37 15.48 -2.07
N ASN A 55 8.22 15.41 -1.05
CA ASN A 55 9.67 15.28 -1.22
C ASN A 55 10.10 13.80 -1.23
N HIS A 56 9.83 13.11 -2.34
CA HIS A 56 10.40 11.79 -2.62
C HIS A 56 11.45 11.90 -3.72
N SER A 57 12.56 11.20 -3.54
CA SER A 57 13.57 10.94 -4.56
C SER A 57 13.55 9.47 -4.97
N THR A 58 14.28 9.13 -6.04
CA THR A 58 14.45 7.73 -6.45
C THR A 58 15.18 6.90 -5.39
N ASP A 59 16.01 7.52 -4.55
CA ASP A 59 16.77 6.84 -3.50
C ASP A 59 15.88 6.40 -2.33
N ASP A 60 14.69 6.99 -2.21
CA ASP A 60 13.67 6.62 -1.23
C ASP A 60 12.87 5.39 -1.67
N ALA A 61 12.94 5.00 -2.95
CA ALA A 61 12.18 3.88 -3.49
C ALA A 61 12.69 2.54 -2.94
N ARG A 62 11.76 1.67 -2.58
CA ARG A 62 11.97 0.29 -2.15
C ARG A 62 10.98 -0.60 -2.88
N MET A 63 11.36 -1.86 -3.06
CA MET A 63 10.47 -2.89 -3.59
C MET A 63 10.07 -3.84 -2.47
N ILE A 64 8.77 -4.09 -2.36
CA ILE A 64 8.20 -5.09 -1.46
C ILE A 64 7.20 -5.95 -2.21
N SER A 65 6.79 -7.06 -1.62
CA SER A 65 5.65 -7.81 -2.10
C SER A 65 4.32 -7.12 -1.74
N LEU A 66 3.28 -7.35 -2.53
CA LEU A 66 1.93 -6.88 -2.24
C LEU A 66 1.40 -7.46 -0.91
N GLU A 67 1.81 -8.68 -0.53
CA GLU A 67 1.52 -9.24 0.80
C GLU A 67 2.18 -8.44 1.94
N GLU A 68 3.41 -7.98 1.77
CA GLU A 68 4.07 -7.09 2.73
C GLU A 68 3.34 -5.75 2.82
N ALA A 69 2.91 -5.18 1.69
CA ALA A 69 2.11 -3.95 1.68
C ALA A 69 0.80 -4.11 2.48
N VAL A 70 0.05 -5.20 2.27
CA VAL A 70 -1.17 -5.51 3.03
C VAL A 70 -0.87 -5.76 4.52
N THR A 71 0.30 -6.32 4.82
CA THR A 71 0.73 -6.54 6.20
C THR A 71 0.99 -5.21 6.93
N LEU A 72 1.71 -4.29 6.26
CA LEU A 72 2.00 -2.92 6.72
C LEU A 72 0.70 -2.13 6.92
N ASP A 73 -0.20 -2.19 5.94
CA ASP A 73 -1.49 -1.53 6.00
C ASP A 73 -2.64 -2.37 5.44
N PRO A 74 -3.46 -3.00 6.30
CA PRO A 74 -4.57 -3.86 5.85
C PRO A 74 -5.69 -3.10 5.18
N SER A 75 -5.77 -1.78 5.41
CA SER A 75 -6.84 -0.96 4.85
C SER A 75 -6.71 -0.79 3.33
N ILE A 76 -5.54 -1.11 2.75
CA ILE A 76 -5.36 -1.12 1.30
C ILE A 76 -6.13 -2.26 0.63
N ASN A 77 -6.58 -3.29 1.36
CA ASN A 77 -7.52 -4.27 0.82
C ASN A 77 -8.83 -3.62 0.34
N GLY A 78 -9.20 -2.45 0.87
CA GLY A 78 -10.33 -1.68 0.35
C GLY A 78 -10.10 -1.10 -1.05
N LEU A 79 -8.89 -1.21 -1.59
CA LEU A 79 -8.48 -0.77 -2.93
C LEU A 79 -8.20 -1.96 -3.87
N HIS A 80 -8.47 -3.21 -3.45
CA HIS A 80 -8.10 -4.43 -4.16
C HIS A 80 -8.61 -4.54 -5.62
N ASP A 81 -9.67 -3.80 -5.95
CA ASP A 81 -10.33 -3.76 -7.24
C ASP A 81 -10.15 -2.41 -7.95
N MET A 82 -9.26 -1.54 -7.44
CA MET A 82 -9.00 -0.23 -8.04
C MET A 82 -8.44 -0.40 -9.46
N PRO A 83 -9.11 0.15 -10.49
CA PRO A 83 -8.66 0.05 -11.87
C PRO A 83 -7.26 0.64 -12.12
N LEU A 84 -6.60 0.13 -13.16
CA LEU A 84 -5.40 0.72 -13.75
C LEU A 84 -5.62 2.20 -14.12
N GLY A 85 -4.61 3.04 -13.93
CA GLY A 85 -4.67 4.47 -14.24
C GLY A 85 -5.40 5.31 -13.20
N LEU A 86 -5.72 4.75 -12.02
CA LEU A 86 -6.29 5.48 -10.89
C LEU A 86 -5.33 5.48 -9.71
N GLY A 87 -5.57 6.44 -8.82
CA GLY A 87 -4.95 6.50 -7.52
C GLY A 87 -5.98 6.78 -6.43
N ALA A 88 -5.54 6.61 -5.19
CA ALA A 88 -6.32 6.93 -4.01
C ALA A 88 -5.44 7.59 -2.95
N GLU A 89 -5.94 8.64 -2.33
CA GLU A 89 -5.25 9.36 -1.25
C GLU A 89 -6.11 9.46 0.00
N ARG A 90 -5.49 9.64 1.15
CA ARG A 90 -6.19 9.90 2.42
C ARG A 90 -5.33 10.74 3.35
N ARG A 91 -5.98 11.44 4.28
CA ARG A 91 -5.29 12.36 5.20
C ARG A 91 -4.54 11.64 6.32
N THR A 92 -5.11 10.57 6.85
CA THR A 92 -4.54 9.74 7.91
C THR A 92 -4.93 8.28 7.72
N LYS A 93 -4.34 7.36 8.50
CA LYS A 93 -4.67 5.93 8.49
C LYS A 93 -6.14 5.62 8.82
N SER A 94 -6.85 6.54 9.47
CA SER A 94 -8.24 6.37 9.90
C SER A 94 -9.25 7.07 8.99
N THR A 95 -8.80 7.86 8.00
CA THR A 95 -9.69 8.52 7.04
C THR A 95 -9.94 7.65 5.81
N GLU A 96 -11.11 7.82 5.21
CA GLU A 96 -11.49 7.18 3.95
C GLU A 96 -10.55 7.56 2.80
N TRP A 97 -10.39 6.63 1.87
CA TRP A 97 -9.68 6.84 0.62
C TRP A 97 -10.50 7.73 -0.33
N LYS A 98 -9.83 8.66 -0.98
CA LYS A 98 -10.39 9.50 -2.05
C LYS A 98 -9.72 9.13 -3.35
N ALA A 99 -10.50 8.59 -4.27
CA ALA A 99 -10.00 8.21 -5.59
C ALA A 99 -9.74 9.45 -6.48
N PHE A 100 -8.74 9.35 -7.33
CA PHE A 100 -8.42 10.31 -8.37
C PHE A 100 -7.89 9.57 -9.61
N LYS A 101 -7.83 10.27 -10.73
CA LYS A 101 -7.27 9.76 -11.98
C LYS A 101 -5.81 10.20 -12.12
N LEU A 102 -4.94 9.29 -12.55
CA LEU A 102 -3.54 9.56 -12.87
C LEU A 102 -3.40 10.38 -14.16
#